data_AF-A0A8C4K2U0-F1
#
_entry.id   AF-A0A8C4K2U0-F1
#
_cell.length_a   1.000
_cell.length_b   1.000
_cell.length_c   1.000
_cell.angle_alpha   90.00
_cell.angle_beta   90.00
_cell.angle_gamma   90.00
#
_symmetry.space_group_name_H-M   'P 1'
#
loop_
_entity.id
_entity.type
_entity.pdbx_description
1 polymer ?
#
loop_
_entity_poly.entity_id
_entity_poly.type
_entity_poly.pdbx_seq_one_letter_code
_entity_poly.pdbx_strand_id
1 'polypeptide(L)'
;MERLEAKDQERRESELAELCSLEEKFPSAEQWKTNYRAHAKWEHYVSCDGSPDPTVLQEINTFMSLWREDQNENIQFVMEKGKEVLNLIEKLQFLLLDTPPNEITEKETVQYQETILDLQNLLHQKYNGATEHLLKTDNMSEDSDSGNMQLVVKDKNVTLCIWANLKKNIRFKNHVFREVQHGFDLPKSLAVNSVAVRIFHSHYDHVSPLWLQCQYVPKLKILDSKEVTVDLKENVEEAEEEEEKAKEEPSAPTEEELYSNGIKSASSFKESTNNIADINEKTEEENEKKSEILDILSQVQIPVMQEETSEKEEVIIDENIVDLRQFIPVGGVYHIDVLQLPPRAKEIKNWSMVEVLDGGLETYPYPPESEETEDAAHPPIGITLRLPDNDVIYFEDPVVARWDPAGTSLDHNFILSLSNGIETQV
;
A
#
# COMPACT_ATOMS: atom_id res chain seq x y z
N MET A 1 10.23 -23.41 -44.33
CA MET A 1 8.95 -23.64 -43.65
C MET A 1 9.16 -24.65 -42.52
N GLU A 2 9.60 -25.88 -42.83
CA GLU A 2 9.94 -26.92 -41.82
C GLU A 2 10.88 -26.48 -40.68
N ARG A 3 11.94 -25.70 -40.96
CA ARG A 3 12.86 -25.22 -39.91
C ARG A 3 12.21 -24.21 -38.95
N LEU A 4 11.21 -23.46 -39.41
CA LEU A 4 10.44 -22.55 -38.56
C LEU A 4 9.42 -23.33 -37.74
N GLU A 5 8.76 -24.33 -38.35
CA GLU A 5 7.83 -25.24 -37.66
C GLU A 5 8.53 -26.04 -36.56
N ALA A 6 9.73 -26.55 -36.80
CA ALA A 6 10.50 -27.28 -35.79
C ALA A 6 10.88 -26.39 -34.60
N LYS A 7 11.27 -25.13 -34.84
CA LYS A 7 11.57 -24.16 -33.77
C LYS A 7 10.32 -23.77 -32.99
N ASP A 8 9.19 -23.64 -33.67
CA ASP A 8 7.91 -23.31 -33.06
C ASP A 8 7.37 -24.48 -32.21
N GLN A 9 7.59 -25.71 -32.66
CA GLN A 9 7.28 -26.92 -31.89
C GLN A 9 8.14 -27.05 -30.63
N GLU A 10 9.46 -26.86 -30.74
CA GLU A 10 10.38 -26.86 -29.60
C GLU A 10 10.00 -25.78 -28.57
N ARG A 11 9.63 -24.59 -29.04
CA ARG A 11 9.12 -23.51 -28.19
C ARG A 11 7.84 -23.92 -27.46
N ARG A 12 6.85 -24.51 -28.15
CA ARG A 12 5.60 -24.96 -27.50
C ARG A 12 5.84 -26.05 -26.47
N GLU A 13 6.74 -26.99 -26.73
CA GLU A 13 7.08 -28.04 -25.78
C GLU A 13 7.72 -27.46 -24.52
N SER A 14 8.59 -26.45 -24.67
CA SER A 14 9.16 -25.70 -23.54
C SER A 14 8.09 -24.92 -22.76
N GLU A 15 7.23 -24.17 -23.45
CA GLU A 15 6.14 -23.40 -22.83
C GLU A 15 5.13 -24.31 -22.10
N LEU A 16 4.80 -25.47 -22.67
CA LEU A 16 3.94 -26.47 -22.04
C LEU A 16 4.59 -27.08 -20.79
N ALA A 17 5.87 -27.41 -20.84
CA ALA A 17 6.59 -27.92 -19.67
C ALA A 17 6.63 -26.88 -18.53
N GLU A 18 6.80 -25.60 -18.86
CA GLU A 18 6.71 -24.50 -17.90
C GLU A 18 5.29 -24.38 -17.30
N LEU A 19 4.24 -24.44 -18.14
CA LEU A 19 2.85 -24.39 -17.70
C LEU A 19 2.50 -25.55 -16.78
N CYS A 20 2.87 -26.79 -17.12
CA CYS A 20 2.65 -27.94 -16.25
C CYS A 20 3.38 -27.77 -14.91
N SER A 21 4.62 -27.26 -14.92
CA SER A 21 5.35 -26.98 -13.68
C SER A 21 4.68 -25.90 -12.83
N LEU A 22 4.04 -24.89 -13.44
CA LEU A 22 3.30 -23.86 -12.72
C LEU A 22 1.99 -24.41 -12.14
N GLU A 23 1.27 -25.23 -12.90
CA GLU A 23 0.02 -25.87 -12.47
C GLU A 23 0.26 -26.78 -11.25
N GLU A 24 1.36 -27.54 -11.22
CA GLU A 24 1.74 -28.36 -10.06
C GLU A 24 2.07 -27.52 -8.81
N LYS A 25 2.64 -26.32 -8.99
CA LYS A 25 3.02 -25.44 -7.88
C LYS A 25 1.83 -24.65 -7.32
N PHE A 26 0.78 -24.45 -8.11
CA PHE A 26 -0.36 -23.62 -7.73
C PHE A 26 -1.08 -24.13 -6.46
N PRO A 27 -1.42 -25.43 -6.30
CA PRO A 27 -2.01 -25.93 -5.06
C PRO A 27 -1.11 -25.75 -3.83
N SER A 28 0.21 -25.89 -4.01
CA SER A 28 1.17 -25.69 -2.92
C SER A 28 1.23 -24.23 -2.48
N ALA A 29 1.14 -23.30 -3.44
CA ALA A 29 1.06 -21.87 -3.16
C ALA A 29 -0.25 -21.50 -2.45
N GLU A 30 -1.39 -22.04 -2.89
CA GLU A 30 -2.68 -21.83 -2.22
C GLU A 30 -2.69 -22.38 -0.78
N GLN A 31 -2.19 -23.60 -0.57
CA GLN A 31 -2.03 -24.16 0.78
C GLN A 31 -1.13 -23.28 1.65
N TRP A 32 -0.03 -22.77 1.08
CA TRP A 32 0.87 -21.87 1.80
C TRP A 32 0.17 -20.57 2.19
N LYS A 33 -0.61 -19.94 1.30
CA LYS A 33 -1.43 -18.77 1.62
C LYS A 33 -2.43 -19.05 2.73
N THR A 34 -3.17 -20.16 2.66
CA THR A 34 -4.12 -20.55 3.71
C THR A 34 -3.42 -20.71 5.07
N ASN A 35 -2.29 -21.40 5.09
CA ASN A 35 -1.49 -21.57 6.32
C ASN A 35 -0.99 -20.23 6.85
N TYR A 36 -0.54 -19.34 5.96
CA TYR A 36 -0.07 -18.01 6.32
C TYR A 36 -1.20 -17.15 6.93
N ARG A 37 -2.42 -17.15 6.36
CA ARG A 37 -3.58 -16.47 6.95
C ARG A 37 -3.92 -17.00 8.33
N ALA A 38 -3.93 -18.33 8.49
CA ALA A 38 -4.18 -18.96 9.79
C ALA A 38 -3.12 -18.58 10.83
N HIS A 39 -1.86 -18.50 10.42
CA HIS A 39 -0.76 -18.03 11.26
C HIS A 39 -0.93 -16.56 11.65
N ALA A 40 -1.20 -15.66 10.70
CA ALA A 40 -1.40 -14.24 10.98
C ALA A 40 -2.56 -14.00 11.96
N LYS A 41 -3.65 -14.75 11.82
CA LYS A 41 -4.78 -14.71 12.78
C LYS A 41 -4.37 -15.20 14.17
N TRP A 42 -3.57 -16.26 14.24
CA TRP A 42 -3.04 -16.77 15.50
C TRP A 42 -2.06 -15.79 16.16
N GLU A 43 -1.16 -15.18 15.41
CA GLU A 43 -0.23 -14.16 15.92
C GLU A 43 -0.97 -12.97 16.52
N HIS A 44 -2.01 -12.48 15.85
CA HIS A 44 -2.84 -11.40 16.39
C HIS A 44 -3.54 -11.82 17.69
N TYR A 45 -4.11 -13.03 17.74
CA TYR A 45 -4.73 -13.57 18.96
C TYR A 45 -3.74 -13.65 20.14
N VAL A 46 -2.47 -14.00 19.86
CA VAL A 46 -1.44 -14.14 20.89
C VAL A 46 -0.83 -12.80 21.31
N SER A 47 -0.72 -11.81 20.41
CA SER A 47 -0.02 -10.56 20.70
C SER A 47 -0.72 -9.75 21.79
N CYS A 48 -2.06 -9.76 21.85
CA CYS A 48 -2.87 -9.03 22.84
C CYS A 48 -2.40 -7.57 23.03
N ASP A 49 -1.92 -6.95 21.95
CA ASP A 49 -1.27 -5.63 21.97
C ASP A 49 -2.29 -4.46 21.93
N GLY A 50 -3.58 -4.78 21.83
CA GLY A 50 -4.66 -3.80 21.72
C GLY A 50 -4.76 -3.14 20.35
N SER A 51 -4.02 -3.63 19.35
CA SER A 51 -4.21 -3.22 17.96
C SER A 51 -5.55 -3.74 17.42
N PRO A 52 -6.23 -3.00 16.54
CA PRO A 52 -7.50 -3.46 15.98
C PRO A 52 -7.28 -4.64 15.02
N ASP A 53 -8.21 -5.60 15.03
CA ASP A 53 -8.23 -6.68 14.05
C ASP A 53 -8.61 -6.13 12.65
N PRO A 54 -7.78 -6.34 11.60
CA PRO A 54 -8.08 -5.87 10.25
C PRO A 54 -9.36 -6.48 9.65
N THR A 55 -9.85 -7.60 10.19
CA THR A 55 -11.10 -8.25 9.76
C THR A 55 -12.35 -7.74 10.49
N VAL A 56 -12.18 -6.90 11.52
CA VAL A 56 -13.27 -6.37 12.33
C VAL A 56 -13.34 -4.85 12.22
N LEU A 57 -14.12 -4.37 11.25
CA LEU A 57 -14.22 -2.94 10.95
C LEU A 57 -14.63 -2.07 12.14
N GLN A 58 -15.44 -2.59 13.06
CA GLN A 58 -15.86 -1.87 14.26
C GLN A 58 -14.67 -1.51 15.16
N GLU A 59 -13.67 -2.39 15.26
CA GLU A 59 -12.47 -2.13 16.05
C GLU A 59 -11.63 -1.03 15.41
N ILE A 60 -11.48 -1.06 14.08
CA ILE A 60 -10.78 -0.01 13.33
C ILE A 60 -11.47 1.35 13.52
N ASN A 61 -12.80 1.40 13.41
CA ASN A 61 -13.56 2.63 13.62
C ASN A 61 -13.44 3.16 15.05
N THR A 62 -13.44 2.27 16.03
CA THR A 62 -13.23 2.63 17.44
C THR A 62 -11.82 3.20 17.64
N PHE A 63 -10.80 2.53 17.10
CA PHE A 63 -9.42 3.00 17.11
C PHE A 63 -9.27 4.40 16.47
N MET A 64 -9.83 4.59 15.26
CA MET A 64 -9.79 5.89 14.57
C MET A 64 -10.48 7.00 15.37
N SER A 65 -11.63 6.69 15.99
CA SER A 65 -12.39 7.66 16.80
C SER A 65 -11.62 8.06 18.05
N LEU A 66 -11.09 7.08 18.79
CA LEU A 66 -10.26 7.34 19.97
C LEU A 66 -9.02 8.16 19.62
N TRP A 67 -8.34 7.83 18.52
CA TRP A 67 -7.16 8.58 18.12
C TRP A 67 -7.54 9.99 17.67
N ARG A 68 -8.66 10.20 16.98
CA ARG A 68 -9.15 11.54 16.62
C ARG A 68 -9.34 12.43 17.84
N GLU A 69 -9.90 11.88 18.93
CA GLU A 69 -10.14 12.59 20.19
C GLU A 69 -8.86 12.82 21.01
N ASP A 70 -7.80 12.05 20.78
CA ASP A 70 -6.51 12.21 21.46
C ASP A 70 -5.88 13.58 21.19
N GLN A 71 -5.65 14.33 22.26
CA GLN A 71 -5.09 15.68 22.26
C GLN A 71 -3.56 15.69 22.30
N ASN A 72 -2.90 14.53 22.35
CA ASN A 72 -1.46 14.45 22.35
C ASN A 72 -0.89 14.72 20.95
N GLU A 73 -0.49 15.98 20.72
CA GLU A 73 0.10 16.45 19.47
C GLU A 73 1.65 16.37 19.47
N ASN A 74 2.25 15.64 20.41
CA ASN A 74 3.69 15.46 20.41
C ASN A 74 4.13 14.67 19.15
N ILE A 75 5.08 15.21 18.39
CA ILE A 75 5.53 14.59 17.14
C ILE A 75 6.07 13.16 17.32
N GLN A 76 6.78 12.86 18.42
CA GLN A 76 7.30 11.51 18.67
C GLN A 76 6.16 10.52 18.92
N PHE A 77 5.16 10.93 19.69
CA PHE A 77 3.96 10.14 19.93
C PHE A 77 3.18 9.88 18.63
N VAL A 78 3.00 10.91 17.80
CA VAL A 78 2.34 10.78 16.48
C VAL A 78 3.12 9.83 15.57
N MET A 79 4.45 9.87 15.59
CA MET A 79 5.27 8.93 14.80
C MET A 79 5.16 7.48 15.30
N GLU A 80 5.17 7.27 16.62
CA GLU A 80 4.97 5.94 17.20
C GLU A 80 3.59 5.37 16.86
N LYS A 81 2.52 6.15 17.06
CA LYS A 81 1.17 5.77 16.64
C LYS A 81 1.04 5.61 15.13
N GLY A 82 1.75 6.41 14.36
CA GLY A 82 1.82 6.29 12.90
C GLY A 82 2.34 4.92 12.46
N LYS A 83 3.29 4.30 13.18
CA LYS A 83 3.76 2.93 12.90
C LYS A 83 2.64 1.90 13.07
N GLU A 84 1.82 2.04 14.12
CA GLU A 84 0.67 1.16 14.35
C GLU A 84 -0.35 1.27 13.22
N VAL A 85 -0.64 2.51 12.79
CA VAL A 85 -1.57 2.81 11.68
C VAL A 85 -1.06 2.24 10.36
N LEU A 86 0.23 2.41 10.06
CA LEU A 86 0.83 1.89 8.82
C LEU A 86 0.84 0.37 8.80
N ASN A 87 1.11 -0.28 9.93
CA ASN A 87 1.00 -1.74 10.05
C ASN A 87 -0.45 -2.22 9.85
N LEU A 88 -1.45 -1.48 10.35
CA LEU A 88 -2.86 -1.78 10.11
C LEU A 88 -3.22 -1.64 8.63
N ILE A 89 -2.76 -0.57 7.97
CA ILE A 89 -2.95 -0.37 6.52
C ILE A 89 -2.32 -1.53 5.73
N GLU A 90 -1.10 -1.95 6.07
CA GLU A 90 -0.42 -3.08 5.43
C GLU A 90 -1.24 -4.38 5.58
N LYS A 91 -1.75 -4.66 6.77
CA LYS A 91 -2.64 -5.81 7.01
C LYS A 91 -3.93 -5.75 6.21
N LEU A 92 -4.55 -4.57 6.08
CA LEU A 92 -5.75 -4.35 5.26
C LEU A 92 -5.46 -4.53 3.76
N GLN A 93 -4.33 -4.01 3.28
CA GLN A 93 -3.89 -4.22 1.90
C GLN A 93 -3.62 -5.70 1.62
N PHE A 94 -2.97 -6.39 2.55
CA PHE A 94 -2.75 -7.83 2.45
C PHE A 94 -4.07 -8.60 2.41
N LEU A 95 -5.04 -8.26 3.26
CA LEU A 95 -6.38 -8.85 3.24
C LEU A 95 -7.04 -8.68 1.86
N LEU A 96 -6.97 -7.49 1.28
CA LEU A 96 -7.54 -7.21 -0.05
C LEU A 96 -6.86 -7.99 -1.19
N LEU A 97 -5.54 -8.18 -1.12
CA LEU A 97 -4.76 -8.84 -2.17
C LEU A 97 -4.82 -10.36 -2.08
N ASP A 98 -4.80 -10.89 -0.86
CA ASP A 98 -4.69 -12.33 -0.63
C ASP A 98 -6.05 -13.01 -0.51
N THR A 99 -7.12 -12.30 -0.11
CA THR A 99 -8.46 -12.92 0.01
C THR A 99 -9.01 -13.32 -1.35
N PRO A 100 -9.42 -14.58 -1.54
CA PRO A 100 -10.00 -15.06 -2.78
C PRO A 100 -11.28 -14.29 -3.15
N PRO A 101 -11.55 -14.04 -4.44
CA PRO A 101 -12.72 -13.26 -4.89
C PRO A 101 -14.09 -13.83 -4.47
N ASN A 102 -14.15 -15.10 -4.09
CA ASN A 102 -15.37 -15.76 -3.58
C ASN A 102 -15.58 -15.57 -2.07
N GLU A 103 -14.56 -15.17 -1.32
CA GLU A 103 -14.59 -14.95 0.13
C GLU A 103 -14.82 -13.49 0.51
N ILE A 104 -14.57 -12.54 -0.41
CA ILE A 104 -14.79 -11.10 -0.19
C ILE A 104 -15.78 -10.55 -1.21
N THR A 105 -16.82 -9.88 -0.72
CA THR A 105 -17.78 -9.22 -1.60
C THR A 105 -17.20 -7.90 -2.13
N GLU A 106 -17.66 -7.48 -3.31
CA GLU A 106 -17.25 -6.19 -3.90
C GLU A 106 -17.54 -5.00 -2.95
N LYS A 107 -18.62 -5.08 -2.17
CA LYS A 107 -18.96 -4.06 -1.17
C LYS A 107 -17.93 -4.00 -0.04
N GLU A 108 -17.50 -5.16 0.47
CA GLU A 108 -16.45 -5.22 1.50
C GLU A 108 -15.13 -4.70 0.96
N THR A 109 -14.77 -5.04 -0.28
CA THR A 109 -13.56 -4.51 -0.94
C THR A 109 -13.57 -2.99 -0.97
N VAL A 110 -14.66 -2.36 -1.42
CA VAL A 110 -14.79 -0.89 -1.44
C VAL A 110 -14.70 -0.32 -0.03
N GLN A 111 -15.36 -0.94 0.94
CA GLN A 111 -15.35 -0.47 2.33
C GLN A 111 -13.95 -0.50 2.96
N TYR A 112 -13.17 -1.55 2.71
CA TYR A 112 -11.78 -1.61 3.18
C TYR A 112 -10.90 -0.59 2.46
N GLN A 113 -11.08 -0.36 1.17
CA GLN A 113 -10.36 0.68 0.43
C GLN A 113 -10.65 2.08 1.01
N GLU A 114 -11.92 2.40 1.28
CA GLU A 114 -12.32 3.65 1.96
C GLU A 114 -11.69 3.75 3.35
N THR A 115 -11.69 2.66 4.12
CA THR A 115 -11.09 2.62 5.45
C THR A 115 -9.57 2.89 5.41
N ILE A 116 -8.86 2.37 4.41
CA ILE A 116 -7.43 2.65 4.23
C ILE A 116 -7.21 4.13 3.94
N LEU A 117 -8.03 4.74 3.09
CA LEU A 117 -7.97 6.18 2.80
C LEU A 117 -8.24 7.01 4.06
N ASP A 118 -9.23 6.62 4.88
CA ASP A 118 -9.55 7.30 6.13
C ASP A 118 -8.39 7.22 7.14
N LEU A 119 -7.73 6.07 7.25
CA LEU A 119 -6.54 5.90 8.09
C LEU A 119 -5.37 6.76 7.61
N GLN A 120 -5.11 6.82 6.30
CA GLN A 120 -4.08 7.67 5.70
C GLN A 120 -4.38 9.16 5.94
N ASN A 121 -5.62 9.58 5.75
CA ASN A 121 -6.08 10.95 6.00
C ASN A 121 -5.94 11.31 7.48
N LEU A 122 -6.34 10.42 8.39
CA LEU A 122 -6.20 10.63 9.83
C LEU A 122 -4.73 10.77 10.24
N LEU A 123 -3.86 9.91 9.70
CA LEU A 123 -2.41 9.99 9.92
C LEU A 123 -1.84 11.34 9.46
N HIS A 124 -2.21 11.78 8.25
CA HIS A 124 -1.80 13.08 7.73
C HIS A 124 -2.31 14.24 8.60
N GLN A 125 -3.58 14.20 9.02
CA GLN A 125 -4.17 15.18 9.94
C GLN A 125 -3.41 15.25 11.27
N LYS A 126 -3.00 14.11 11.83
CA LYS A 126 -2.23 14.06 13.08
C LYS A 126 -0.82 14.63 12.92
N TYR A 127 -0.17 14.40 11.78
CA TYR A 127 1.10 15.07 11.48
C TYR A 127 0.94 16.58 11.29
N ASN A 128 -0.17 17.05 10.70
CA ASN A 128 -0.46 18.47 10.60
C ASN A 128 -0.67 19.12 11.98
N GLY A 129 -1.46 18.49 12.86
CA GLY A 129 -1.63 18.96 14.24
C GLY A 129 -0.31 18.99 15.02
N ALA A 130 0.51 17.93 14.91
CA ALA A 130 1.84 17.93 15.53
C ALA A 130 2.77 19.02 14.99
N THR A 131 2.73 19.27 13.67
CA THR A 131 3.49 20.36 13.03
C THR A 131 3.04 21.72 13.58
N GLU A 132 1.72 21.94 13.70
CA GLU A 132 1.17 23.17 14.26
C GLU A 132 1.58 23.39 15.71
N HIS A 133 1.46 22.37 16.54
CA HIS A 133 1.90 22.38 17.93
C HIS A 133 3.39 22.74 18.05
N LEU A 134 4.23 22.16 17.19
CA LEU A 134 5.66 22.47 17.13
C LEU A 134 5.93 23.95 16.78
N LEU A 135 5.20 24.51 15.80
CA LEU A 135 5.36 25.91 15.40
C LEU A 135 4.86 26.90 16.47
N LYS A 136 3.84 26.52 17.25
CA LYS A 136 3.33 27.32 18.38
C LYS A 136 4.24 27.29 19.61
N THR A 137 4.92 26.17 19.86
CA THR A 137 5.70 25.97 21.09
C THR A 137 7.02 26.74 21.03
N ASP A 138 7.34 27.52 22.07
CA ASP A 138 8.59 28.30 22.19
C ASP A 138 9.82 27.43 22.58
N ASN A 139 9.63 26.14 22.85
CA ASN A 139 10.66 25.22 23.34
C ASN A 139 11.66 24.78 22.26
N MET A 140 11.39 25.03 20.98
CA MET A 140 12.34 24.73 19.92
C MET A 140 13.35 25.86 19.84
N SER A 141 14.59 25.53 20.25
CA SER A 141 15.72 26.46 20.30
C SER A 141 15.87 27.19 18.98
N GLU A 142 15.79 28.52 19.02
CA GLU A 142 16.28 29.34 17.93
C GLU A 142 17.71 28.92 17.63
N ASP A 143 17.99 28.63 16.37
CA ASP A 143 19.34 28.35 15.92
C ASP A 143 20.20 29.58 16.22
N SER A 144 21.22 29.44 17.06
CA SER A 144 22.02 30.54 17.59
C SER A 144 22.68 31.38 16.49
N ASP A 145 22.91 30.77 15.33
CA ASP A 145 23.62 31.38 14.21
C ASP A 145 22.64 32.14 13.30
N SER A 146 21.51 31.55 12.94
CA SER A 146 20.53 32.17 12.05
C SER A 146 19.51 33.03 12.77
N GLY A 147 19.13 32.70 14.00
CA GLY A 147 18.00 33.25 14.74
C GLY A 147 16.63 32.78 14.21
N ASN A 148 16.61 31.70 13.43
CA ASN A 148 15.40 31.05 12.94
C ASN A 148 15.23 29.70 13.65
N MET A 149 14.02 29.14 13.59
CA MET A 149 13.77 27.80 14.13
C MET A 149 13.99 26.76 13.03
N GLN A 150 14.62 25.65 13.37
CA GLN A 150 14.79 24.47 12.51
C GLN A 150 14.58 23.20 13.33
N LEU A 151 14.01 22.17 12.69
CA LEU A 151 13.79 20.86 13.28
C LEU A 151 13.91 19.79 12.19
N VAL A 152 14.59 18.69 12.53
CA VAL A 152 14.60 17.46 11.73
C VAL A 152 14.19 16.33 12.66
N VAL A 153 13.14 15.61 12.29
CA VAL A 153 12.72 14.37 12.97
C VAL A 153 12.62 13.28 11.92
N LYS A 154 13.20 12.11 12.19
CA LYS A 154 13.19 10.99 11.25
C LYS A 154 12.98 9.67 11.96
N ASP A 155 12.28 8.77 11.30
CA ASP A 155 12.21 7.36 11.65
C ASP A 155 12.26 6.47 10.40
N LYS A 156 11.85 5.20 10.54
CA LYS A 156 11.83 4.24 9.44
C LYS A 156 10.86 4.65 8.32
N ASN A 157 9.74 5.30 8.65
CA ASN A 157 8.62 5.52 7.75
C ASN A 157 8.52 6.97 7.25
N VAL A 158 9.02 7.94 8.02
CA VAL A 158 8.86 9.37 7.76
C VAL A 158 10.12 10.16 8.11
N THR A 159 10.43 11.15 7.28
CA THR A 159 11.38 12.22 7.58
C THR A 159 10.66 13.57 7.51
N LEU A 160 10.62 14.30 8.62
CA LEU A 160 10.00 15.62 8.76
C LEU A 160 11.06 16.69 9.00
N CYS A 161 11.19 17.62 8.07
CA CYS A 161 12.01 18.82 8.20
C CYS A 161 11.11 20.06 8.28
N ILE A 162 11.33 20.90 9.28
CA ILE A 162 10.60 22.15 9.47
C ILE A 162 11.60 23.28 9.67
N TRP A 163 11.43 24.35 8.93
CA TRP A 163 12.13 25.62 9.14
C TRP A 163 11.12 26.74 9.31
N ALA A 164 11.34 27.64 10.25
CA ALA A 164 10.45 28.75 10.55
C ALA A 164 11.19 30.10 10.53
N ASN A 165 10.68 31.05 9.73
CA ASN A 165 11.24 32.38 9.56
C ASN A 165 10.86 33.33 10.72
N LEU A 166 11.55 33.18 11.83
CA LEU A 166 11.31 34.03 13.01
C LEU A 166 11.95 35.41 12.86
N LYS A 167 13.14 35.47 12.24
CA LYS A 167 13.95 36.70 12.15
C LYS A 167 13.55 37.64 11.02
N LYS A 168 12.90 37.13 9.96
CA LYS A 168 12.42 37.90 8.79
C LYS A 168 13.51 38.73 8.12
N ASN A 169 14.65 38.10 7.86
CA ASN A 169 15.79 38.76 7.26
C ASN A 169 15.68 38.75 5.73
N ILE A 170 15.46 39.91 5.09
CA ILE A 170 15.37 40.04 3.63
C ILE A 170 16.62 39.57 2.86
N ARG A 171 17.77 39.47 3.54
CA ARG A 171 19.03 38.95 2.95
C ARG A 171 19.16 37.44 3.07
N PHE A 172 18.24 36.77 3.75
CA PHE A 172 18.16 35.32 3.77
C PHE A 172 17.93 34.79 2.35
N LYS A 173 18.59 33.69 2.02
CA LYS A 173 18.56 33.11 0.68
C LYS A 173 18.16 31.65 0.70
N ASN A 174 18.77 30.84 1.56
CA ASN A 174 18.55 29.41 1.56
C ASN A 174 18.82 28.77 2.92
N HIS A 175 18.35 27.53 3.03
CA HIS A 175 18.59 26.67 4.16
C HIS A 175 18.88 25.24 3.68
N VAL A 176 19.75 24.54 4.42
CA VAL A 176 20.00 23.12 4.22
C VAL A 176 19.95 22.42 5.58
N PHE A 177 19.05 21.46 5.71
CA PHE A 177 18.92 20.55 6.84
C PHE A 177 20.08 19.55 6.81
N ARG A 178 21.19 19.88 7.48
CA ARG A 178 22.47 19.15 7.35
C ARG A 178 22.36 17.64 7.62
N GLU A 179 21.46 17.22 8.50
CA GLU A 179 21.28 15.80 8.87
C GLU A 179 20.78 14.92 7.71
N VAL A 180 19.95 15.49 6.84
CA VAL A 180 19.31 14.77 5.71
C VAL A 180 19.70 15.35 4.35
N GLN A 181 20.45 16.46 4.35
CA GLN A 181 20.91 17.18 3.16
C GLN A 181 19.78 17.63 2.23
N HIS A 182 18.57 17.80 2.78
CA HIS A 182 17.47 18.49 2.11
C HIS A 182 17.61 19.99 2.31
N GLY A 183 17.06 20.79 1.42
CA GLY A 183 17.15 22.23 1.52
C GLY A 183 16.14 22.95 0.65
N PHE A 184 16.15 24.27 0.77
CA PHE A 184 15.33 25.15 -0.05
C PHE A 184 15.99 26.51 -0.26
N ASP A 185 15.67 27.13 -1.39
CA ASP A 185 15.97 28.52 -1.69
C ASP A 185 14.69 29.36 -1.53
N LEU A 186 14.72 30.35 -0.64
CA LEU A 186 13.59 31.19 -0.29
C LEU A 186 13.62 32.51 -1.10
N PRO A 187 12.56 32.79 -1.88
CA PRO A 187 12.32 34.10 -2.49
C PRO A 187 12.41 35.26 -1.49
N LYS A 188 12.98 36.39 -1.94
CA LYS A 188 13.07 37.61 -1.11
C LYS A 188 11.71 38.13 -0.65
N SER A 189 10.66 37.92 -1.45
CA SER A 189 9.27 38.24 -1.11
C SER A 189 8.79 37.48 0.13
N LEU A 190 9.18 36.22 0.29
CA LEU A 190 8.84 35.38 1.44
C LEU A 190 9.76 35.60 2.64
N ALA A 191 11.01 36.02 2.41
CA ALA A 191 12.00 36.23 3.47
C ALA A 191 11.61 37.30 4.50
N VAL A 192 10.67 38.20 4.18
CA VAL A 192 10.14 39.23 5.09
C VAL A 192 8.84 38.82 5.80
N ASN A 193 8.24 37.68 5.41
CA ASN A 193 6.95 37.22 5.92
C ASN A 193 7.11 36.20 7.06
N SER A 194 6.07 36.06 7.87
CA SER A 194 5.98 35.04 8.92
C SER A 194 5.63 33.67 8.30
N VAL A 195 6.61 33.03 7.66
CA VAL A 195 6.41 31.74 6.97
C VAL A 195 7.25 30.63 7.58
N ALA A 196 6.78 29.41 7.45
CA ALA A 196 7.56 28.19 7.64
C ALA A 196 7.64 27.41 6.33
N VAL A 197 8.71 26.65 6.16
CA VAL A 197 8.88 25.68 5.08
C VAL A 197 8.91 24.30 5.70
N ARG A 198 8.04 23.42 5.23
CA ARG A 198 7.96 22.01 5.63
C ARG A 198 8.34 21.13 4.45
N ILE A 199 9.23 20.18 4.71
CA ILE A 199 9.51 19.04 3.82
C ILE A 199 9.14 17.79 4.63
N PHE A 200 8.02 17.17 4.28
CA PHE A 200 7.54 15.94 4.89
C PHE A 200 7.69 14.81 3.87
N HIS A 201 8.58 13.88 4.15
CA HIS A 201 8.90 12.75 3.29
C HIS A 201 8.34 11.47 3.90
N SER A 202 7.37 10.84 3.25
CA SER A 202 6.96 9.47 3.59
C SER A 202 7.81 8.49 2.80
N HIS A 203 8.45 7.53 3.48
CA HIS A 203 9.25 6.48 2.85
C HIS A 203 8.38 5.35 2.24
N TYR A 204 7.07 5.54 2.25
CA TYR A 204 6.06 4.69 1.65
C TYR A 204 5.20 5.51 0.68
N ASP A 205 4.62 4.82 -0.29
CA ASP A 205 3.67 5.40 -1.24
C ASP A 205 2.23 5.25 -0.75
N HIS A 206 1.55 6.37 -0.58
CA HIS A 206 0.13 6.45 -0.23
C HIS A 206 -0.67 7.25 -1.26
N VAL A 207 -0.03 7.74 -2.32
CA VAL A 207 -0.68 8.52 -3.39
C VAL A 207 -0.96 7.65 -4.62
N SER A 208 -0.18 6.60 -4.85
CA SER A 208 -0.45 5.60 -5.90
C SER A 208 -0.83 4.23 -5.29
N PRO A 209 -2.12 4.02 -4.95
CA PRO A 209 -2.56 2.78 -4.33
C PRO A 209 -2.25 1.53 -5.17
N LEU A 210 -1.66 0.52 -4.54
CA LEU A 210 -1.30 -0.76 -5.16
C LEU A 210 -2.50 -1.45 -5.84
N TRP A 211 -3.71 -1.33 -5.30
CA TRP A 211 -4.91 -1.93 -5.91
C TRP A 211 -5.33 -1.26 -7.23
N LEU A 212 -4.90 -0.02 -7.53
CA LEU A 212 -5.11 0.56 -8.86
C LEU A 212 -4.18 -0.10 -9.89
N GLN A 213 -3.00 -0.53 -9.47
CA GLN A 213 -2.06 -1.27 -10.33
C GLN A 213 -2.49 -2.73 -10.53
N CYS A 214 -3.08 -3.37 -9.51
CA CYS A 214 -3.48 -4.78 -9.55
C CYS A 214 -4.86 -5.06 -10.18
N GLN A 215 -5.68 -4.06 -10.47
CA GLN A 215 -7.04 -4.24 -11.02
C GLN A 215 -7.09 -4.86 -12.43
N TYR A 216 -5.95 -4.91 -13.13
CA TYR A 216 -5.86 -5.39 -14.51
C TYR A 216 -5.50 -6.87 -14.64
N VAL A 217 -5.48 -7.64 -13.56
CA VAL A 217 -5.42 -9.11 -13.69
C VAL A 217 -6.69 -9.56 -14.43
N PRO A 218 -6.59 -10.23 -15.59
CA PRO A 218 -7.77 -10.67 -16.34
C PRO A 218 -8.68 -11.48 -15.42
N LYS A 219 -9.91 -10.99 -15.21
CA LYS A 219 -10.92 -11.74 -14.46
C LYS A 219 -11.27 -12.99 -15.27
N LEU A 220 -10.61 -14.10 -14.96
CA LEU A 220 -10.93 -15.44 -15.47
C LEU A 220 -12.34 -15.79 -14.98
N LYS A 221 -13.35 -15.53 -15.82
CA LYS A 221 -14.70 -16.08 -15.61
C LYS A 221 -14.62 -17.58 -15.89
N ILE A 222 -14.49 -18.38 -14.84
CA ILE A 222 -14.79 -19.80 -14.93
C ILE A 222 -16.31 -19.88 -15.13
N LEU A 223 -16.74 -20.17 -16.35
CA LEU A 223 -18.12 -20.55 -16.61
C LEU A 223 -18.36 -21.87 -15.88
N ASP A 224 -19.26 -21.87 -14.90
CA ASP A 224 -19.79 -23.08 -14.28
C ASP A 224 -20.23 -24.04 -15.39
N SER A 225 -19.46 -25.10 -15.60
CA SER A 225 -19.90 -26.22 -16.40
C SER A 225 -21.09 -26.83 -15.68
N LYS A 226 -22.31 -26.57 -16.19
CA LYS A 226 -23.51 -27.31 -15.80
C LYS A 226 -23.16 -28.80 -15.82
N GLU A 227 -23.24 -29.44 -14.65
CA GLU A 227 -23.31 -30.89 -14.54
C GLU A 227 -24.42 -31.37 -15.47
N VAL A 228 -24.05 -32.03 -16.57
CA VAL A 228 -24.99 -32.78 -17.39
C VAL A 228 -25.17 -34.13 -16.69
N THR A 229 -26.17 -34.21 -15.81
CA THR A 229 -26.72 -35.49 -15.38
C THR A 229 -27.30 -36.20 -16.59
N VAL A 230 -26.66 -37.29 -17.01
CA VAL A 230 -27.21 -38.20 -18.02
C VAL A 230 -28.26 -39.06 -17.34
N ASP A 231 -29.53 -38.68 -17.47
CA ASP A 231 -30.68 -39.49 -17.06
C ASP A 231 -30.81 -40.72 -17.98
N LEU A 232 -30.42 -41.88 -17.45
CA LEU A 232 -30.89 -43.17 -17.97
C LEU A 232 -32.26 -43.45 -17.36
N LYS A 233 -33.30 -43.39 -18.19
CA LYS A 233 -34.65 -43.86 -17.86
C LYS A 233 -34.63 -45.36 -17.61
N GLU A 234 -35.01 -45.77 -16.41
CA GLU A 234 -35.68 -47.05 -16.18
C GLU A 234 -36.90 -46.82 -15.28
N ASN A 235 -38.08 -47.13 -15.83
CA ASN A 235 -39.36 -47.15 -15.11
C ASN A 235 -39.31 -48.19 -14.00
N VAL A 236 -39.87 -47.90 -12.81
CA VAL A 236 -40.86 -48.76 -12.09
C VAL A 236 -41.52 -47.93 -10.98
N GLU A 237 -42.84 -47.78 -11.14
CA GLU A 237 -43.96 -47.77 -10.18
C GLU A 237 -44.03 -46.86 -8.94
N GLU A 238 -45.23 -46.29 -8.82
CA GLU A 238 -45.81 -45.42 -7.80
C GLU A 238 -45.84 -46.02 -6.38
N ALA A 239 -45.67 -45.15 -5.38
CA ALA A 239 -46.44 -45.20 -4.14
C ALA A 239 -46.53 -43.78 -3.54
N GLU A 240 -47.76 -43.35 -3.30
CA GLU A 240 -48.17 -42.07 -2.71
C GLU A 240 -48.00 -42.03 -1.17
N GLU A 241 -48.27 -40.84 -0.62
CA GLU A 241 -48.58 -40.49 0.78
C GLU A 241 -47.37 -40.29 1.72
N GLU A 242 -47.26 -39.24 2.56
CA GLU A 242 -48.22 -38.22 3.02
C GLU A 242 -47.43 -37.05 3.66
N GLU A 243 -47.99 -35.84 3.59
CA GLU A 243 -47.59 -34.69 4.42
C GLU A 243 -48.01 -34.92 5.88
N GLU A 244 -47.18 -34.52 6.86
CA GLU A 244 -47.74 -33.78 8.00
C GLU A 244 -46.74 -32.84 8.70
N LYS A 245 -47.32 -31.75 9.20
CA LYS A 245 -46.72 -30.50 9.68
C LYS A 245 -46.19 -30.58 11.12
N ALA A 246 -45.12 -29.81 11.33
CA ALA A 246 -44.88 -28.84 12.41
C ALA A 246 -45.53 -29.08 13.80
N LYS A 247 -44.70 -29.06 14.86
CA LYS A 247 -44.51 -27.88 15.76
C LYS A 247 -43.74 -28.20 17.05
N GLU A 248 -43.02 -27.16 17.49
CA GLU A 248 -42.77 -26.73 18.87
C GLU A 248 -41.74 -27.49 19.74
N GLU A 249 -40.54 -26.89 19.82
CA GLU A 249 -39.76 -26.69 21.05
C GLU A 249 -40.65 -26.12 22.18
N PRO A 250 -40.35 -26.32 23.50
CA PRO A 250 -39.10 -25.80 24.07
C PRO A 250 -38.49 -26.52 25.29
N SER A 251 -37.30 -26.01 25.64
CA SER A 251 -36.69 -25.89 26.99
C SER A 251 -35.81 -27.04 27.52
N ALA A 252 -34.52 -26.69 27.69
CA ALA A 252 -33.61 -27.28 28.66
C ALA A 252 -33.95 -26.76 30.08
N PRO A 253 -33.46 -27.38 31.18
CA PRO A 253 -32.08 -27.08 31.60
C PRO A 253 -31.32 -28.22 32.32
N THR A 254 -29.99 -28.10 32.25
CA THR A 254 -28.93 -28.43 33.23
C THR A 254 -28.68 -29.85 33.78
N GLU A 255 -27.41 -30.22 33.58
CA GLU A 255 -26.43 -30.76 34.53
C GLU A 255 -26.23 -32.28 34.66
N GLU A 256 -24.92 -32.59 34.64
CA GLU A 256 -24.20 -33.68 35.30
C GLU A 256 -23.61 -34.86 34.48
N GLU A 257 -22.31 -35.02 34.72
CA GLU A 257 -21.48 -36.24 34.71
C GLU A 257 -20.70 -36.68 33.46
N LEU A 258 -19.38 -36.42 33.56
CA LEU A 258 -18.27 -37.40 33.53
C LEU A 258 -18.30 -38.48 32.43
N TYR A 259 -17.23 -38.58 31.64
CA TYR A 259 -16.31 -39.73 31.68
C TYR A 259 -15.03 -39.46 30.88
N SER A 260 -13.94 -39.92 31.48
CA SER A 260 -12.56 -40.00 30.99
C SER A 260 -12.37 -40.88 29.77
N ASN A 261 -11.33 -40.60 28.98
CA ASN A 261 -10.27 -41.51 28.47
C ASN A 261 -9.48 -40.72 27.42
N GLY A 262 -8.19 -40.37 27.55
CA GLY A 262 -7.08 -41.24 27.89
C GLY A 262 -6.58 -41.94 26.64
N ILE A 263 -5.54 -41.40 25.99
CA ILE A 263 -4.32 -42.13 25.53
C ILE A 263 -3.33 -41.14 24.91
N LYS A 264 -2.10 -41.25 25.40
CA LYS A 264 -0.85 -40.62 24.96
C LYS A 264 -0.48 -41.09 23.55
N SER A 265 0.28 -40.29 22.79
CA SER A 265 1.67 -40.63 22.46
C SER A 265 2.33 -39.57 21.59
N ALA A 266 3.55 -39.22 22.00
CA ALA A 266 4.54 -38.45 21.27
C ALA A 266 5.37 -39.36 20.35
N SER A 267 5.83 -38.83 19.22
CA SER A 267 7.12 -39.15 18.57
C SER A 267 7.25 -38.27 17.31
N SER A 268 8.06 -37.21 17.34
CA SER A 268 9.49 -37.19 16.95
C SER A 268 9.73 -37.46 15.47
N PHE A 269 10.03 -36.37 14.76
CA PHE A 269 10.55 -36.33 13.40
C PHE A 269 11.87 -37.09 13.26
N LYS A 270 12.00 -37.89 12.20
CA LYS A 270 13.28 -38.25 11.60
C LYS A 270 13.18 -38.21 10.08
N GLU A 271 14.01 -37.34 9.55
CA GLU A 271 14.41 -37.15 8.17
C GLU A 271 15.05 -38.42 7.60
N SER A 272 14.84 -38.72 6.32
CA SER A 272 15.56 -39.77 5.59
C SER A 272 15.72 -39.35 4.13
N THR A 273 16.94 -38.95 3.81
CA THR A 273 17.52 -38.88 2.47
C THR A 273 17.55 -40.27 1.83
N ASN A 274 17.43 -40.37 0.51
CA ASN A 274 17.94 -41.51 -0.25
C ASN A 274 18.40 -41.12 -1.66
N ASN A 275 19.55 -41.69 -2.02
CA ASN A 275 20.32 -41.52 -3.24
C ASN A 275 19.80 -42.38 -4.40
N ILE A 276 20.21 -41.97 -5.61
CA ILE A 276 20.07 -42.58 -6.93
C ILE A 276 21.14 -43.68 -7.18
N ALA A 277 20.75 -44.76 -7.89
CA ALA A 277 21.50 -45.64 -8.83
C ALA A 277 20.87 -47.06 -8.79
N ASP A 278 20.61 -47.85 -9.84
CA ASP A 278 20.91 -47.81 -11.27
C ASP A 278 20.02 -48.86 -12.02
N ILE A 279 19.54 -48.51 -13.22
CA ILE A 279 19.57 -49.25 -14.51
C ILE A 279 19.10 -50.73 -14.57
N ASN A 280 17.93 -51.05 -15.17
CA ASN A 280 17.71 -51.34 -16.61
C ASN A 280 16.44 -52.18 -16.91
N GLU A 281 15.96 -52.07 -18.15
CA GLU A 281 15.00 -52.95 -18.87
C GLU A 281 13.50 -52.87 -18.50
N LYS A 282 12.78 -51.96 -19.19
CA LYS A 282 11.71 -52.38 -20.11
C LYS A 282 11.27 -51.24 -21.03
N THR A 283 11.87 -51.27 -22.22
CA THR A 283 11.50 -50.46 -23.38
C THR A 283 10.25 -51.10 -24.00
N GLU A 284 9.06 -50.70 -23.54
CA GLU A 284 7.77 -50.93 -24.24
C GLU A 284 6.59 -50.20 -23.55
N GLU A 285 6.69 -49.84 -22.27
CA GLU A 285 5.62 -49.16 -21.51
C GLU A 285 5.50 -47.62 -21.71
N GLU A 286 6.49 -46.97 -22.34
CA GLU A 286 6.45 -45.51 -22.54
C GLU A 286 5.58 -45.06 -23.73
N ASN A 287 5.40 -45.93 -24.74
CA ASN A 287 4.53 -45.62 -25.89
C ASN A 287 3.05 -45.82 -25.57
N GLU A 288 2.70 -46.73 -24.66
CA GLU A 288 1.31 -46.91 -24.19
C GLU A 288 0.89 -45.77 -23.27
N LYS A 289 1.77 -45.28 -22.37
CA LYS A 289 1.48 -44.10 -21.54
C LYS A 289 1.38 -42.81 -22.35
N LYS A 290 2.16 -42.64 -23.42
CA LYS A 290 1.97 -41.52 -24.37
C LYS A 290 0.66 -41.62 -25.13
N SER A 291 0.20 -42.83 -25.47
CA SER A 291 -1.09 -43.05 -26.15
C SER A 291 -2.28 -42.84 -25.21
N GLU A 292 -2.19 -43.26 -23.95
CA GLU A 292 -3.24 -43.03 -22.94
C GLU A 292 -3.36 -41.56 -22.53
N ILE A 293 -2.26 -40.82 -22.46
CA ILE A 293 -2.31 -39.36 -22.22
C ILE A 293 -2.95 -38.63 -23.42
N LEU A 294 -2.72 -39.10 -24.65
CA LEU A 294 -3.35 -38.56 -25.86
C LEU A 294 -4.87 -38.86 -25.93
N ASP A 295 -5.30 -40.04 -25.46
CA ASP A 295 -6.70 -40.44 -25.46
C ASP A 295 -7.51 -39.78 -24.32
N ILE A 296 -6.89 -39.46 -23.19
CA ILE A 296 -7.55 -38.69 -22.11
C ILE A 296 -7.74 -37.21 -22.51
N LEU A 297 -6.87 -36.66 -23.37
CA LEU A 297 -7.03 -35.30 -23.91
C LEU A 297 -8.14 -35.17 -24.96
N SER A 298 -8.59 -36.27 -25.58
CA SER A 298 -9.64 -36.22 -26.61
C SER A 298 -11.04 -35.85 -26.07
N GLN A 299 -11.25 -35.88 -24.75
CA GLN A 299 -12.55 -35.52 -24.13
C GLN A 299 -12.51 -34.25 -23.28
N VAL A 300 -11.34 -33.63 -23.12
CA VAL A 300 -11.26 -32.28 -22.54
C VAL A 300 -11.52 -31.31 -23.68
N GLN A 301 -12.78 -30.95 -23.88
CA GLN A 301 -13.09 -29.68 -24.54
C GLN A 301 -12.43 -28.60 -23.69
N ILE A 302 -11.26 -28.11 -24.13
CA ILE A 302 -10.75 -26.82 -23.68
C ILE A 302 -11.92 -25.87 -23.88
N PRO A 303 -12.51 -25.29 -22.81
CA PRO A 303 -13.52 -24.27 -22.99
C PRO A 303 -12.88 -23.24 -23.90
N VAL A 304 -13.52 -22.92 -25.02
CA VAL A 304 -13.07 -21.82 -25.86
C VAL A 304 -13.02 -20.59 -24.95
N MET A 305 -11.81 -20.27 -24.49
CA MET A 305 -11.55 -19.02 -23.80
C MET A 305 -11.72 -17.96 -24.86
N GLN A 306 -12.92 -17.40 -24.92
CA GLN A 306 -13.06 -16.08 -25.46
C GLN A 306 -12.36 -15.17 -24.46
N GLU A 307 -11.07 -14.88 -24.71
CA GLU A 307 -10.62 -13.52 -24.50
C GLU A 307 -11.63 -12.67 -25.24
N GLU A 308 -12.50 -11.97 -24.51
CA GLU A 308 -12.96 -10.70 -25.02
C GLU A 308 -11.66 -9.92 -25.23
N THR A 309 -11.16 -9.91 -26.47
CA THR A 309 -10.40 -8.79 -26.97
C THR A 309 -11.36 -7.62 -26.85
N SER A 310 -11.46 -7.07 -25.64
CA SER A 310 -11.81 -5.67 -25.47
C SER A 310 -10.81 -4.98 -26.37
N GLU A 311 -11.32 -4.55 -27.52
CA GLU A 311 -10.58 -3.71 -28.44
C GLU A 311 -9.85 -2.70 -27.57
N LYS A 312 -8.52 -2.71 -27.66
CA LYS A 312 -7.68 -1.79 -26.93
C LYS A 312 -8.18 -0.39 -27.24
N GLU A 313 -8.96 0.19 -26.35
CA GLU A 313 -8.83 1.61 -26.12
C GLU A 313 -7.42 1.74 -25.56
N GLU A 314 -6.44 1.94 -26.46
CA GLU A 314 -5.26 2.71 -26.11
C GLU A 314 -5.84 4.02 -25.56
N VAL A 315 -6.08 4.06 -24.26
CA VAL A 315 -6.40 5.28 -23.54
C VAL A 315 -5.26 6.19 -23.94
N ILE A 316 -5.58 7.24 -24.69
CA ILE A 316 -4.62 8.27 -25.05
C ILE A 316 -4.27 8.93 -23.72
N ILE A 317 -3.23 8.40 -23.07
CA ILE A 317 -2.65 9.00 -21.90
C ILE A 317 -2.09 10.32 -22.42
N ASP A 318 -2.60 11.43 -21.88
CA ASP A 318 -2.02 12.76 -22.13
C ASP A 318 -0.51 12.65 -21.93
N GLU A 319 0.30 13.22 -22.84
CA GLU A 319 1.77 13.14 -22.80
C GLU A 319 2.36 13.58 -21.44
N ASN A 320 1.58 14.34 -20.67
CA ASN A 320 1.97 14.85 -19.36
C ASN A 320 1.72 13.89 -18.18
N ILE A 321 0.86 12.88 -18.36
CA ILE A 321 0.49 11.93 -17.30
C ILE A 321 1.52 10.78 -17.25
N VAL A 322 2.00 10.47 -16.05
CA VAL A 322 2.97 9.39 -15.83
C VAL A 322 2.30 8.03 -15.99
N ASP A 323 2.83 7.23 -16.93
CA ASP A 323 2.45 5.85 -17.11
C ASP A 323 3.13 4.95 -16.06
N LEU A 324 2.38 4.57 -15.02
CA LEU A 324 2.86 3.66 -13.96
C LEU A 324 3.17 2.23 -14.43
N ARG A 325 2.92 1.90 -15.72
CA ARG A 325 3.39 0.64 -16.33
C ARG A 325 4.85 0.74 -16.78
N GLN A 326 5.31 1.96 -17.06
CA GLN A 326 6.69 2.24 -17.50
C GLN A 326 7.54 2.76 -16.35
N PHE A 327 6.94 3.51 -15.43
CA PHE A 327 7.61 4.10 -14.28
C PHE A 327 7.14 3.47 -12.98
N ILE A 328 8.07 3.27 -12.05
CA ILE A 328 7.78 2.84 -10.68
C ILE A 328 8.19 3.99 -9.75
N PRO A 329 7.34 4.39 -8.79
CA PRO A 329 7.72 5.37 -7.79
C PRO A 329 8.85 4.81 -6.92
N VAL A 330 9.94 5.58 -6.79
CA VAL A 330 11.12 5.18 -6.03
C VAL A 330 11.37 6.19 -4.91
N GLY A 331 11.62 5.68 -3.70
CA GLY A 331 12.03 6.51 -2.58
C GLY A 331 10.88 7.26 -1.88
N GLY A 332 9.62 6.88 -2.10
CA GLY A 332 8.47 7.41 -1.35
C GLY A 332 7.92 8.74 -1.88
N VAL A 333 7.22 9.50 -1.04
CA VAL A 333 6.46 10.70 -1.42
C VAL A 333 6.93 11.91 -0.62
N TYR A 334 7.17 13.03 -1.30
CA TYR A 334 7.53 14.30 -0.67
C TYR A 334 6.34 15.27 -0.70
N HIS A 335 5.95 15.73 0.48
CA HIS A 335 4.99 16.82 0.70
C HIS A 335 5.78 18.06 1.07
N ILE A 336 5.65 19.11 0.26
CA ILE A 336 6.41 20.35 0.40
C ILE A 336 5.43 21.49 0.57
N ASP A 337 5.48 22.15 1.71
CA ASP A 337 4.53 23.20 2.06
C ASP A 337 5.27 24.47 2.49
N VAL A 338 4.73 25.60 2.06
CA VAL A 338 4.94 26.87 2.75
C VAL A 338 3.76 27.08 3.65
N LEU A 339 4.03 27.31 4.93
CA LEU A 339 3.02 27.38 5.97
C LEU A 339 2.99 28.79 6.54
N GLN A 340 1.80 29.28 6.86
CA GLN A 340 1.63 30.50 7.63
C GLN A 340 2.07 30.21 9.07
N LEU A 341 2.99 31.01 9.62
CA LEU A 341 3.39 30.81 11.01
C LEU A 341 2.21 31.14 11.94
N PRO A 342 1.82 30.22 12.84
CA PRO A 342 0.78 30.48 13.81
C PRO A 342 1.22 31.57 14.80
N PRO A 343 0.28 32.32 15.40
CA PRO A 343 0.62 33.32 16.40
C PRO A 343 1.33 32.67 17.60
N ARG A 344 2.53 33.16 17.91
CA ARG A 344 3.31 32.73 19.08
C ARG A 344 3.07 33.66 20.26
N ALA A 345 3.34 33.16 21.46
CA ALA A 345 3.20 33.92 22.68
C ALA A 345 4.13 35.14 22.68
N LYS A 346 3.59 36.30 23.09
CA LYS A 346 4.36 37.54 23.25
C LYS A 346 4.33 37.96 24.70
N GLU A 347 5.51 38.20 25.26
CA GLU A 347 5.63 38.82 26.58
C GLU A 347 5.35 40.32 26.49
N ILE A 348 4.29 40.75 27.15
CA ILE A 348 3.91 42.16 27.30
C ILE A 348 3.95 42.48 28.80
N LYS A 349 5.05 43.10 29.23
CA LYS A 349 5.38 43.34 30.66
C LYS A 349 5.52 42.04 31.45
N ASN A 350 4.50 41.67 32.23
CA ASN A 350 4.46 40.47 33.07
C ASN A 350 3.40 39.48 32.60
N TRP A 351 2.80 39.70 31.42
CA TRP A 351 1.76 38.85 30.83
C TRP A 351 2.31 38.19 29.58
N SER A 352 2.00 36.91 29.40
CA SER A 352 2.15 36.23 28.12
C SER A 352 0.79 36.24 27.42
N MET A 353 0.73 36.83 26.22
CA MET A 353 -0.48 36.91 25.41
C MET A 353 -0.25 36.17 24.09
N VAL A 354 -1.19 35.31 23.71
CA VAL A 354 -1.20 34.60 22.43
C VAL A 354 -2.55 34.81 21.76
N GLU A 355 -2.53 35.07 20.46
CA GLU A 355 -3.75 35.09 19.65
C GLU A 355 -4.15 33.65 19.36
N VAL A 356 -5.41 33.32 19.61
CA VAL A 356 -5.97 31.99 19.34
C VAL A 356 -6.71 32.08 18.02
N LEU A 357 -6.26 31.34 17.03
CA LEU A 357 -6.95 31.15 15.77
C LEU A 357 -7.74 29.84 15.84
N ASP A 358 -8.96 29.86 15.30
CA ASP A 358 -9.81 28.66 15.19
C ASP A 358 -9.41 27.77 13.99
N GLY A 359 -8.55 28.27 13.09
CA GLY A 359 -7.93 27.53 11.99
C GLY A 359 -6.68 26.78 12.45
N GLY A 360 -6.51 25.54 12.00
CA GLY A 360 -5.33 24.72 12.28
C GLY A 360 -4.11 25.14 11.45
N LEU A 361 -3.26 24.19 11.08
CA LEU A 361 -2.12 24.46 10.20
C LEU A 361 -2.55 24.98 8.82
N GLU A 362 -2.22 26.23 8.50
CA GLU A 362 -2.59 26.88 7.23
C GLU A 362 -1.39 26.97 6.28
N THR A 363 -1.66 26.74 4.99
CA THR A 363 -0.69 26.99 3.92
C THR A 363 -0.58 28.50 3.67
N TYR A 364 0.63 28.95 3.36
CA TYR A 364 0.86 30.33 2.94
C TYR A 364 0.59 30.43 1.43
N PRO A 365 -0.31 31.32 0.98
CA PRO A 365 -0.63 31.45 -0.43
C PRO A 365 0.59 32.00 -1.19
N TYR A 366 1.19 31.15 -2.03
CA TYR A 366 2.32 31.53 -2.87
C TYR A 366 2.24 30.84 -4.26
N PRO A 367 2.15 31.61 -5.35
CA PRO A 367 2.04 33.08 -5.42
C PRO A 367 0.73 33.61 -4.80
N PRO A 368 0.68 34.88 -4.36
CA PRO A 368 -0.53 35.47 -3.79
C PRO A 368 -1.64 35.60 -4.84
N GLU A 369 -2.85 35.16 -4.51
CA GLU A 369 -4.02 35.16 -5.42
C GLU A 369 -4.45 36.56 -5.91
N SER A 370 -3.98 37.63 -5.27
CA SER A 370 -4.47 39.01 -5.48
C SER A 370 -3.56 39.90 -6.34
N GLU A 371 -2.42 39.39 -6.80
CA GLU A 371 -1.49 40.13 -7.67
C GLU A 371 -1.54 39.60 -9.12
N GLU A 372 -2.70 39.68 -9.78
CA GLU A 372 -2.84 39.54 -11.24
C GLU A 372 -2.25 40.73 -12.01
N THR A 373 -1.09 41.23 -11.59
CA THR A 373 -0.29 42.08 -12.48
C THR A 373 0.63 41.17 -13.25
N GLU A 374 0.42 41.09 -14.57
CA GLU A 374 1.20 40.30 -15.55
C GLU A 374 2.73 40.51 -15.48
N ASP A 375 3.21 41.47 -14.66
CA ASP A 375 4.61 41.88 -14.48
C ASP A 375 5.25 41.45 -13.13
N ALA A 376 4.50 40.91 -12.16
CA ALA A 376 5.06 40.44 -10.90
C ALA A 376 5.54 38.99 -11.03
N ALA A 377 6.74 38.80 -11.60
CA ALA A 377 7.38 37.49 -11.61
C ALA A 377 7.72 37.06 -10.17
N HIS A 378 6.83 36.32 -9.52
CA HIS A 378 7.10 35.67 -8.23
C HIS A 378 8.04 34.48 -8.49
N PRO A 379 9.32 34.55 -8.06
CA PRO A 379 10.25 33.47 -8.34
C PRO A 379 9.83 32.21 -7.56
N PRO A 380 9.90 31.02 -8.16
CA PRO A 380 9.54 29.78 -7.46
C PRO A 380 10.47 29.55 -6.27
N ILE A 381 10.00 28.74 -5.32
CA ILE A 381 10.82 28.25 -4.21
C ILE A 381 11.68 27.12 -4.76
N GLY A 382 13.00 27.25 -4.64
CA GLY A 382 13.90 26.17 -5.01
C GLY A 382 13.86 25.09 -3.94
N ILE A 383 13.78 23.82 -4.33
CA ILE A 383 13.84 22.68 -3.40
C ILE A 383 15.03 21.82 -3.77
N THR A 384 15.80 21.41 -2.77
CA THR A 384 16.91 20.45 -2.91
C THR A 384 16.58 19.23 -2.09
N LEU A 385 16.46 18.07 -2.74
CA LEU A 385 16.21 16.79 -2.09
C LEU A 385 17.44 15.90 -2.26
N ARG A 386 17.79 15.16 -1.21
CA ARG A 386 18.82 14.12 -1.28
C ARG A 386 18.12 12.80 -1.46
N LEU A 387 18.43 12.10 -2.53
CA LEU A 387 17.85 10.80 -2.80
C LEU A 387 18.49 9.72 -1.91
N PRO A 388 17.76 8.63 -1.61
CA PRO A 388 18.31 7.49 -0.87
C PRO A 388 19.46 6.82 -1.62
N ASP A 389 20.67 6.86 -1.06
CA ASP A 389 21.86 6.28 -1.72
C ASP A 389 22.25 4.88 -1.22
N ASN A 390 21.68 4.41 -0.10
CA ASN A 390 22.13 3.18 0.55
C ASN A 390 21.41 1.91 0.08
N ASP A 391 20.14 2.03 -0.32
CA ASP A 391 19.27 0.88 -0.60
C ASP A 391 18.74 0.84 -2.05
N VAL A 392 19.07 1.85 -2.86
CA VAL A 392 18.58 2.01 -4.23
C VAL A 392 19.75 2.29 -5.17
N ILE A 393 19.79 1.56 -6.28
CA ILE A 393 20.73 1.79 -7.37
C ILE A 393 19.96 2.42 -8.52
N TYR A 394 20.33 3.64 -8.88
CA TYR A 394 19.77 4.37 -10.01
C TYR A 394 20.59 4.07 -11.27
N PHE A 395 19.98 3.39 -12.23
CA PHE A 395 20.58 3.16 -13.55
C PHE A 395 20.46 4.40 -14.45
N GLU A 396 19.42 5.20 -14.22
CA GLU A 396 19.14 6.48 -14.88
C GLU A 396 18.77 7.50 -13.81
N ASP A 397 18.96 8.79 -14.12
CA ASP A 397 18.57 9.87 -13.21
C ASP A 397 17.04 9.84 -13.01
N PRO A 398 16.54 9.75 -11.76
CA PRO A 398 15.12 9.64 -11.51
C PRO A 398 14.39 10.93 -11.88
N VAL A 399 13.20 10.77 -12.46
CA VAL A 399 12.32 11.87 -12.83
C VAL A 399 11.35 12.16 -11.68
N VAL A 400 11.13 13.44 -11.40
CA VAL A 400 10.14 13.86 -10.41
C VAL A 400 8.77 13.95 -11.08
N ALA A 401 7.75 13.42 -10.41
CA ALA A 401 6.35 13.56 -10.79
C ALA A 401 5.59 14.26 -9.66
N ARG A 402 4.62 15.11 -10.00
CA ARG A 402 3.74 15.74 -9.03
C ARG A 402 2.38 15.07 -9.06
N TRP A 403 1.84 14.75 -7.90
CA TRP A 403 0.46 14.31 -7.78
C TRP A 403 -0.50 15.46 -8.06
N ASP A 404 -1.43 15.26 -9.01
CA ASP A 404 -2.58 16.13 -9.22
C ASP A 404 -3.82 15.56 -8.49
N PRO A 405 -4.29 16.22 -7.42
CA PRO A 405 -5.48 15.77 -6.70
C PRO A 405 -6.78 15.91 -7.50
N ALA A 406 -6.83 16.75 -8.55
CA ALA A 406 -8.02 16.93 -9.38
C ALA A 406 -8.19 15.83 -10.44
N GLY A 407 -7.09 15.45 -11.09
CA GLY A 407 -7.05 14.37 -12.08
C GLY A 407 -6.81 12.98 -11.49
N THR A 408 -6.44 12.87 -10.21
CA THR A 408 -5.96 11.62 -9.58
C THR A 408 -4.82 10.98 -10.37
N SER A 409 -3.96 11.81 -10.95
CA SER A 409 -2.86 11.42 -11.83
C SER A 409 -1.53 11.98 -11.34
N LEU A 410 -0.43 11.40 -11.81
CA LEU A 410 0.90 11.95 -11.66
C LEU A 410 1.25 12.70 -12.94
N ASP A 411 1.78 13.91 -12.82
CA ASP A 411 2.15 14.76 -13.96
C ASP A 411 3.64 15.12 -13.96
N HIS A 412 4.24 15.25 -15.16
CA HIS A 412 5.64 15.67 -15.35
C HIS A 412 5.86 17.19 -15.54
N ASN A 413 4.79 17.99 -15.70
CA ASN A 413 4.89 19.40 -16.11
C ASN A 413 5.32 20.36 -14.98
N PHE A 414 6.61 20.42 -14.64
CA PHE A 414 7.15 21.40 -13.67
C PHE A 414 8.54 21.92 -14.05
N ILE A 415 8.83 23.17 -13.67
CA ILE A 415 10.15 23.78 -13.83
C ILE A 415 11.09 23.17 -12.79
N LEU A 416 11.97 22.27 -13.22
CA LEU A 416 12.98 21.62 -12.38
C LEU A 416 14.38 21.91 -12.89
N SER A 417 15.29 22.23 -11.97
CA SER A 417 16.72 22.17 -12.20
C SER A 417 17.30 21.07 -11.32
N LEU A 418 17.56 19.89 -11.88
CA LEU A 418 18.36 18.86 -11.23
C LEU A 418 19.83 19.29 -11.30
N SER A 419 20.46 19.50 -10.14
CA SER A 419 21.91 19.70 -10.06
C SER A 419 22.52 18.57 -9.26
N ASN A 420 23.04 17.57 -9.97
CA ASN A 420 23.68 16.43 -9.33
C ASN A 420 25.13 16.79 -9.00
N GLY A 421 25.43 16.93 -7.71
CA GLY A 421 26.79 16.95 -7.18
C GLY A 421 27.43 15.55 -7.12
N ILE A 422 27.25 14.74 -8.18
CA ILE A 422 27.98 13.48 -8.31
C ILE A 422 29.32 13.83 -8.97
N GLU A 423 30.28 14.26 -8.16
CA GLU A 423 31.68 14.13 -8.56
C GLU A 423 31.98 12.64 -8.69
N THR A 424 31.95 12.16 -9.93
CA THR A 424 32.54 10.89 -10.31
C THR A 424 34.03 11.00 -10.07
N GLN A 425 34.50 10.55 -8.90
CA GLN A 425 35.89 10.11 -8.79
C GLN A 425 35.99 8.78 -9.51
N VAL A 426 36.60 8.83 -10.70
CA VAL A 426 37.21 7.66 -11.36
C VAL A 426 38.52 7.33 -10.64
#